data_AF-A0A2D4FME0-F1
#
_entry.id   AF-A0A2D4FME0-F1
#
_cell.length_a   1.000
_cell.length_b   1.000
_cell.length_c   1.000
_cell.angle_alpha   90.00
_cell.angle_beta   90.00
_cell.angle_gamma   90.00
#
_symmetry.space_group_name_H-M   'P 1'
#
loop_
_entity.id
_entity.type
_entity.pdbx_description
1 polymer ?
#
loop_
_entity_poly.entity_id
_entity_poly.type
_entity_poly.pdbx_seq_one_letter_code
_entity_poly.pdbx_strand_id
1 'polypeptide(L)'
;MCLQVAIAALYYNPHLLLNTLENLRFPNNVEPVTNHFITQWLNDVDCFLGLHDRKMCVLGLCALIDLEHVPQVLNQISGQILPAFILLFNGLKRAYACHAEHENDSDDDDDEAEEDEEAEELGSDEDDIDEDGQEYLEILAKQAGEDGDDEDWEDDDAEETALEGYSTIIDDEDNPVDEYQIFKAIFQTLQNRNPVWYQALTRGLNEDQRKQLQDIATLADQRRAAHESKMIEKHGGYKFSAPVVPSSFNFGGPAPGMN
;
A
#
# COMPACT_ATOMS: atom_id res chain seq x y z
N MET A 1 0.26 18.32 -9.19
CA MET A 1 1.20 19.19 -8.42
C MET A 1 0.56 20.01 -7.29
N CYS A 2 -0.26 21.05 -7.48
CA CYS A 2 -0.76 21.84 -6.33
C CYS A 2 -1.73 21.07 -5.40
N LEU A 3 -2.52 20.15 -5.97
CA LEU A 3 -3.40 19.27 -5.17
C LEU A 3 -2.59 18.37 -4.25
N GLN A 4 -1.48 17.80 -4.70
CA GLN A 4 -0.61 16.94 -3.87
C GLN A 4 -0.15 17.63 -2.60
N VAL A 5 0.24 18.91 -2.66
CA VAL A 5 0.65 19.67 -1.48
C VAL A 5 -0.50 19.81 -0.47
N ALA A 6 -1.72 20.04 -0.95
CA ALA A 6 -2.89 20.10 -0.08
C ALA A 6 -3.27 18.73 0.49
N ILE A 7 -3.13 17.65 -0.29
CA ILE A 7 -3.35 16.27 0.16
C ILE A 7 -2.32 15.87 1.21
N ALA A 8 -1.05 16.20 1.01
CA ALA A 8 0.01 15.99 1.99
C ALA A 8 -0.25 16.77 3.29
N ALA A 9 -0.69 18.02 3.19
CA ALA A 9 -1.09 18.80 4.36
C ALA A 9 -2.32 18.21 5.07
N LEU A 10 -3.26 17.62 4.31
CA LEU A 10 -4.43 16.93 4.84
C LEU A 10 -3.99 15.70 5.62
N TYR A 11 -3.12 14.88 5.04
CA TYR A 11 -2.58 13.69 5.68
C TYR A 11 -1.81 14.02 6.97
N TYR A 12 -1.01 15.09 6.95
CA TYR A 12 -0.24 15.53 8.12
C TYR A 12 -1.11 16.06 9.27
N ASN A 13 -2.07 16.94 8.96
CA ASN A 13 -2.98 17.49 9.97
C ASN A 13 -4.34 17.87 9.35
N PRO A 14 -5.31 16.94 9.31
CA PRO A 14 -6.58 17.16 8.64
C PRO A 14 -7.36 18.34 9.23
N HIS A 15 -7.36 18.47 10.56
CA HIS A 15 -8.08 19.52 11.26
C HIS A 15 -7.54 20.91 10.95
N LEU A 16 -6.21 21.08 10.94
CA LEU A 16 -5.59 22.37 10.64
C LEU A 16 -5.86 22.79 9.20
N LEU A 17 -5.67 21.88 8.24
CA LEU A 17 -5.92 22.19 6.83
C LEU A 17 -7.38 22.54 6.60
N LEU A 18 -8.32 21.68 7.02
CA LEU A 18 -9.73 21.89 6.77
C LEU A 18 -10.24 23.17 7.45
N ASN A 19 -9.84 23.45 8.69
CA ASN A 19 -10.18 24.72 9.34
C ASN A 19 -9.63 25.92 8.57
N THR A 20 -8.40 25.83 8.06
CA THR A 20 -7.81 26.91 7.26
C THR A 20 -8.60 27.13 5.97
N LEU A 21 -8.85 26.07 5.19
CA LEU A 21 -9.60 26.15 3.93
C LEU A 21 -11.06 26.59 4.13
N GLU A 22 -11.66 26.23 5.26
CA GLU A 22 -13.03 26.58 5.62
C GLU A 22 -13.19 28.07 5.95
N ASN A 23 -12.10 28.76 6.30
CA ASN A 23 -12.06 30.20 6.53
C ASN A 23 -11.60 31.01 5.31
N LEU A 24 -11.19 30.34 4.24
CA LEU A 24 -10.78 30.98 2.99
C LEU A 24 -11.92 31.01 1.96
N ARG A 25 -12.00 32.09 1.19
CA ARG A 25 -12.96 32.26 0.09
C ARG A 25 -12.22 32.84 -1.11
N PHE A 26 -12.48 32.31 -2.30
CA PHE A 26 -12.00 32.93 -3.53
C PHE A 26 -12.77 34.23 -3.82
N PRO A 27 -12.16 35.20 -4.50
CA PRO A 27 -12.87 36.40 -4.95
C PRO A 27 -14.13 36.02 -5.75
N ASN A 28 -15.26 36.64 -5.43
CA ASN A 28 -16.57 36.40 -6.06
C ASN A 28 -17.18 35.00 -5.80
N ASN A 29 -16.68 34.24 -4.84
CA ASN A 29 -17.23 32.94 -4.49
C ASN A 29 -17.74 32.94 -3.03
N VAL A 30 -18.95 32.41 -2.82
CA VAL A 30 -19.58 32.35 -1.49
C VAL A 30 -19.17 31.08 -0.73
N GLU A 31 -18.80 30.03 -1.45
CA GLU A 31 -18.43 28.75 -0.85
C GLU A 31 -16.99 28.73 -0.34
N PRO A 32 -16.70 28.00 0.74
CA PRO A 32 -15.35 27.78 1.24
C PRO A 32 -14.44 27.17 0.17
N VAL A 33 -13.14 27.46 0.28
CA VAL A 33 -12.13 26.80 -0.54
C VAL A 33 -12.15 25.28 -0.30
N THR A 34 -12.55 24.82 0.88
CA THR A 34 -12.73 23.38 1.20
C THR A 34 -13.60 22.66 0.17
N ASN A 35 -14.75 23.23 -0.22
CA ASN A 35 -15.66 22.62 -1.18
C ASN A 35 -14.99 22.46 -2.56
N HIS A 36 -14.32 23.52 -3.00
CA HIS A 36 -13.62 23.54 -4.28
C HIS A 36 -12.47 22.54 -4.30
N PHE A 37 -11.66 22.51 -3.24
CA PHE A 37 -10.54 21.59 -3.10
C PHE A 37 -11.01 20.14 -3.19
N ILE A 38 -11.97 19.74 -2.35
CA ILE A 38 -12.46 18.36 -2.28
C ILE A 38 -13.11 17.93 -3.61
N THR A 39 -13.91 18.82 -4.21
CA THR A 39 -14.59 18.52 -5.48
C THR A 39 -13.58 18.38 -6.62
N GLN A 40 -12.63 19.32 -6.73
CA GLN A 40 -11.60 19.26 -7.75
C GLN A 40 -10.71 18.04 -7.59
N TRP A 41 -10.33 17.71 -6.35
CA TRP A 41 -9.51 16.54 -6.07
C TRP A 41 -10.16 15.24 -6.56
N LEU A 42 -11.45 15.00 -6.27
CA LEU A 42 -12.10 13.79 -6.78
C LEU A 42 -12.32 13.80 -8.30
N ASN A 43 -12.50 14.98 -8.92
CA ASN A 43 -12.63 15.07 -10.38
C ASN A 43 -11.33 14.77 -11.11
N ASP A 44 -10.18 15.12 -10.51
CA ASP A 44 -8.85 14.95 -11.09
C ASP A 44 -8.13 13.70 -10.55
N VAL A 45 -8.88 12.72 -10.00
CA VAL A 45 -8.26 11.54 -9.34
C VAL A 45 -7.50 10.63 -10.31
N ASP A 46 -7.89 10.64 -11.58
CA ASP A 46 -7.22 9.93 -12.67
C ASP A 46 -5.92 10.60 -13.14
N CYS A 47 -5.67 11.84 -12.70
CA CYS A 47 -4.47 12.60 -13.01
C CYS A 47 -3.31 12.37 -12.02
N PHE A 48 -3.49 11.49 -11.02
CA PHE A 48 -2.42 11.07 -10.12
C PHE A 48 -1.64 9.90 -10.73
N LEU A 49 -0.43 10.20 -11.20
CA LEU A 49 0.44 9.32 -11.98
C LEU A 49 1.72 9.01 -11.21
N GLY A 50 2.27 7.81 -11.36
CA GLY A 50 3.41 7.34 -10.57
C GLY A 50 3.02 6.74 -9.22
N LEU A 51 4.00 6.14 -8.53
CA LEU A 51 3.81 5.47 -7.26
C LEU A 51 3.44 6.46 -6.14
N HIS A 52 4.29 7.48 -5.96
CA HIS A 52 4.15 8.47 -4.88
C HIS A 52 2.81 9.18 -4.91
N ASP A 53 2.43 9.70 -6.07
CA ASP A 53 1.23 10.50 -6.22
C ASP A 53 -0.03 9.72 -5.87
N ARG A 54 -0.09 8.44 -6.28
CA ARG A 54 -1.20 7.54 -5.97
C ARG A 54 -1.20 7.17 -4.49
N LYS A 55 -0.04 6.86 -3.90
CA LYS A 55 0.10 6.53 -2.47
C LYS A 55 -0.36 7.70 -1.61
N MET A 56 0.13 8.90 -1.88
CA MET A 56 -0.28 10.12 -1.18
C MET A 56 -1.77 10.41 -1.34
N CYS A 57 -2.33 10.19 -2.53
CA CYS A 57 -3.77 10.36 -2.77
C CYS A 57 -4.60 9.38 -1.92
N VAL A 58 -4.24 8.10 -1.88
CA VAL A 58 -4.92 7.09 -1.04
C VAL A 58 -4.83 7.44 0.45
N LEU A 59 -3.65 7.81 0.94
CA LEU A 59 -3.44 8.18 2.35
C LEU A 59 -4.23 9.44 2.72
N GLY A 60 -4.29 10.43 1.82
CA GLY A 60 -5.13 11.60 2.00
C GLY A 60 -6.62 11.25 2.05
N LEU A 61 -7.10 10.40 1.14
CA LEU A 61 -8.50 9.97 1.14
C LEU A 61 -8.84 9.19 2.42
N CYS A 62 -7.91 8.37 2.90
CA CYS A 62 -8.02 7.69 4.19
C CYS A 62 -8.21 8.69 5.34
N ALA A 63 -7.35 9.72 5.41
CA ALA A 63 -7.48 10.79 6.40
C ALA A 63 -8.81 11.55 6.27
N LEU A 64 -9.31 11.73 5.04
CA LEU A 64 -10.57 12.42 4.74
C LEU A 64 -11.80 11.62 5.22
N ILE A 65 -11.84 10.31 4.98
CA ILE A 65 -12.98 9.46 5.41
C ILE A 65 -12.94 9.15 6.91
N ASP A 66 -11.76 9.25 7.55
CA ASP A 66 -11.59 9.01 8.98
C ASP A 66 -11.98 10.20 9.86
N LEU A 67 -12.31 11.36 9.28
CA LEU A 67 -12.75 12.54 10.03
C LEU A 67 -13.95 12.24 10.94
N GLU A 68 -13.88 12.71 12.19
CA GLU A 68 -15.02 12.64 13.12
C GLU A 68 -16.21 13.49 12.64
N HIS A 69 -15.91 14.63 12.02
CA HIS A 69 -16.90 15.57 11.47
C HIS A 69 -16.76 15.64 9.96
N VAL A 70 -17.56 14.83 9.27
CA VAL A 70 -17.60 14.76 7.80
C VAL A 70 -18.12 16.07 7.21
N PRO A 71 -17.33 16.83 6.42
CA PRO A 71 -17.79 18.03 5.73
C PRO A 71 -19.00 17.78 4.84
N GLN A 72 -19.86 18.78 4.68
CA GLN A 72 -21.10 18.63 3.90
C GLN A 72 -20.83 18.27 2.43
N VAL A 73 -19.77 18.80 1.83
CA VAL A 73 -19.36 18.48 0.46
C VAL A 73 -19.08 16.98 0.27
N LEU A 74 -18.50 16.29 1.26
CA LEU A 74 -18.24 14.85 1.18
C LEU A 74 -19.54 14.04 1.12
N ASN A 75 -20.60 14.48 1.80
CA ASN A 75 -21.88 13.78 1.73
C ASN A 75 -22.46 13.81 0.30
N GLN A 76 -22.25 14.92 -0.42
CA GLN A 76 -22.75 15.10 -1.79
C GLN A 76 -22.01 14.24 -2.81
N ILE A 77 -20.70 14.03 -2.61
CA ILE A 77 -19.84 13.27 -3.52
C ILE A 77 -19.49 11.87 -2.98
N SER A 78 -20.14 11.43 -1.90
CA SER A 78 -19.84 10.17 -1.20
C SER A 78 -19.79 8.95 -2.12
N GLY A 79 -20.65 8.90 -3.14
CA GLY A 79 -20.67 7.83 -4.13
C GLY A 79 -19.46 7.77 -5.07
N GLN A 80 -18.60 8.80 -5.10
CA GLN A 80 -17.38 8.84 -5.91
C GLN A 80 -16.13 8.41 -5.15
N ILE A 81 -16.16 8.43 -3.82
CA ILE A 81 -14.98 8.19 -2.96
C ILE A 81 -14.46 6.76 -3.11
N LEU A 82 -15.33 5.74 -3.02
CA LEU A 82 -14.90 4.35 -3.15
C LEU A 82 -14.48 3.99 -4.59
N PRO A 83 -15.16 4.44 -5.66
CA PRO A 83 -14.62 4.34 -7.02
C PRO A 83 -13.23 4.96 -7.19
N ALA A 84 -12.99 6.12 -6.57
CA ALA A 84 -11.67 6.76 -6.55
C ALA A 84 -10.61 5.89 -5.86
N PHE A 85 -10.91 5.30 -4.69
CA PHE A 85 -10.01 4.34 -4.04
C PHE A 85 -9.67 3.15 -4.95
N ILE A 86 -10.68 2.56 -5.58
CA ILE A 86 -10.49 1.41 -6.48
C ILE A 86 -9.55 1.76 -7.63
N LEU A 87 -9.78 2.91 -8.29
CA LEU A 87 -8.91 3.38 -9.37
C LEU A 87 -7.45 3.53 -8.89
N LEU A 88 -7.25 4.18 -7.74
CA LEU A 88 -5.93 4.42 -7.19
C LEU A 88 -5.23 3.14 -6.77
N PHE A 89 -5.93 2.19 -6.15
CA PHE A 89 -5.37 0.90 -5.74
C PHE A 89 -5.00 0.03 -6.94
N ASN A 90 -5.82 0.01 -7.99
CA ASN A 90 -5.45 -0.67 -9.24
C ASN A 90 -4.20 -0.03 -9.87
N GLY A 91 -4.11 1.30 -9.84
CA GLY A 91 -2.91 2.03 -10.25
C GLY A 91 -1.68 1.71 -9.40
N LEU A 92 -1.83 1.63 -8.07
CA LEU A 92 -0.76 1.27 -7.14
C LEU A 92 -0.27 -0.16 -7.34
N LYS A 93 -1.18 -1.12 -7.52
CA LYS A 93 -0.81 -2.53 -7.77
C LYS A 93 0.12 -2.63 -8.99
N ARG A 94 -0.19 -1.89 -10.07
CA ARG A 94 0.66 -1.82 -11.26
C ARG A 94 1.98 -1.10 -11.01
N ALA A 95 1.93 0.05 -10.34
CA ALA A 95 3.13 0.83 -10.04
C ALA A 95 4.13 0.05 -9.17
N TYR A 96 3.65 -0.71 -8.18
CA TYR A 96 4.49 -1.60 -7.38
C TYR A 96 5.10 -2.75 -8.20
N ALA A 97 4.35 -3.33 -9.14
CA ALA A 97 4.88 -4.39 -10.01
C ALA A 97 5.99 -3.85 -10.93
N CYS A 98 5.76 -2.70 -11.57
CA CYS A 98 6.74 -2.02 -12.43
C CYS A 98 8.02 -1.65 -11.66
N HIS A 99 7.89 -1.09 -10.45
CA HIS A 99 9.05 -0.74 -9.62
C HIS A 99 9.89 -1.96 -9.24
N ALA A 100 9.26 -3.09 -8.96
CA ALA A 100 9.96 -4.33 -8.64
C ALA A 100 10.71 -4.94 -9.84
N GLU A 101 10.13 -4.84 -11.05
CA GLU A 101 10.79 -5.30 -12.27
C GLU A 101 12.06 -4.49 -12.56
N HIS A 102 12.01 -3.17 -12.37
CA HIS A 102 13.18 -2.29 -12.57
C HIS A 102 14.30 -2.49 -11.54
N GLU A 103 13.98 -2.87 -10.30
CA GLU A 103 15.00 -3.21 -9.30
C GLU A 103 15.71 -4.52 -9.65
N ASN A 104 14.98 -5.54 -10.14
CA ASN A 104 15.57 -6.81 -10.54
C ASN A 104 16.42 -6.74 -11.83
N ASP A 105 16.04 -5.91 -12.81
CA ASP A 105 16.78 -5.77 -14.08
C ASP A 105 18.10 -4.98 -13.91
N SER A 106 18.21 -4.18 -12.83
CA SER A 106 19.45 -3.44 -12.51
C SER A 106 20.54 -4.33 -11.90
N ASP A 107 20.20 -5.53 -11.43
CA ASP A 107 21.15 -6.47 -10.80
C ASP A 107 21.74 -7.48 -11.81
N ASP A 108 21.20 -7.59 -13.03
CA ASP A 108 21.63 -8.58 -14.05
C ASP A 108 22.62 -8.00 -15.09
N ASP A 109 23.01 -6.73 -14.95
CA ASP A 109 23.80 -5.96 -15.94
C ASP A 109 25.21 -5.57 -15.47
N ASP A 110 25.80 -6.28 -14.49
CA ASP A 110 27.20 -6.05 -14.04
C ASP A 110 28.14 -7.25 -14.29
N ASP A 111 27.92 -7.99 -15.38
CA ASP A 111 28.74 -9.14 -15.77
C ASP A 111 29.24 -9.04 -17.24
N GLU A 112 29.88 -7.92 -17.63
CA GLU A 112 30.82 -7.93 -18.77
C GLU A 112 31.79 -6.73 -18.80
N ALA A 113 32.86 -6.79 -17.99
CA ALA A 113 34.11 -6.07 -18.29
C ALA A 113 35.34 -6.87 -17.82
N GLU A 114 36.01 -7.50 -18.79
CA GLU A 114 37.21 -8.32 -18.63
C GLU A 114 38.41 -7.58 -17.99
N GLU A 115 39.02 -8.28 -17.02
CA GLU A 115 40.46 -8.38 -16.66
C GLU A 115 41.36 -7.12 -16.74
N ASP A 116 41.83 -6.60 -15.58
CA ASP A 116 43.26 -6.68 -15.22
C ASP A 116 43.56 -6.31 -13.74
N GLU A 117 44.37 -7.17 -13.11
CA GLU A 117 45.32 -6.97 -12.00
C GLU A 117 44.93 -6.46 -10.58
N GLU A 118 45.18 -7.37 -9.63
CA GLU A 118 45.56 -7.21 -8.22
C GLU A 118 44.48 -6.97 -7.15
N ALA A 119 44.11 -8.10 -6.53
CA ALA A 119 43.47 -8.20 -5.23
C ALA A 119 44.29 -7.56 -4.09
N GLU A 120 43.69 -6.62 -3.37
CA GLU A 120 43.81 -6.56 -1.91
C GLU A 120 42.40 -6.46 -1.27
N GLU A 121 42.01 -7.62 -0.76
CA GLU A 121 41.04 -7.91 0.29
C GLU A 121 40.86 -6.80 1.34
N LEU A 122 39.67 -6.19 1.40
CA LEU A 122 39.01 -5.81 2.66
C LEU A 122 37.49 -5.99 2.51
N GLY A 123 36.94 -6.85 3.37
CA GLY A 123 35.62 -7.44 3.21
C GLY A 123 34.41 -6.55 3.47
N SER A 124 33.27 -7.07 3.00
CA SER A 124 31.99 -7.02 3.68
C SER A 124 31.22 -8.27 3.27
N ASP A 125 30.86 -9.08 4.26
CA ASP A 125 30.02 -10.26 4.18
C ASP A 125 28.66 -9.77 4.70
N GLU A 126 27.72 -9.46 3.80
CA GLU A 126 26.29 -9.18 4.07
C GLU A 126 25.57 -8.81 2.75
N ASP A 127 25.48 -9.76 1.81
CA ASP A 127 24.53 -9.69 0.69
C ASP A 127 23.46 -10.77 0.91
N ASP A 128 22.56 -10.50 1.86
CA ASP A 128 21.30 -11.24 2.00
C ASP A 128 20.36 -10.73 0.89
N ILE A 129 20.38 -11.40 -0.27
CA ILE A 129 19.38 -11.25 -1.33
C ILE A 129 18.01 -11.59 -0.71
N ASP A 130 17.08 -10.62 -0.66
CA ASP A 130 15.71 -10.77 -0.14
C ASP A 130 14.85 -11.61 -1.11
N GLU A 131 15.15 -12.91 -1.18
CA GLU A 131 14.51 -13.94 -2.02
C GLU A 131 12.98 -13.98 -1.76
N ASP A 132 12.54 -13.66 -0.54
CA ASP A 132 11.13 -13.64 -0.12
C ASP A 132 10.39 -12.34 -0.53
N GLY A 133 11.10 -11.22 -0.61
CA GLY A 133 10.62 -9.99 -1.24
C GLY A 133 10.33 -10.22 -2.72
N GLN A 134 11.26 -10.85 -3.44
CA GLN A 134 11.11 -11.20 -4.84
C GLN A 134 9.94 -12.16 -5.08
N GLU A 135 9.75 -13.22 -4.27
CA GLU A 135 8.60 -14.14 -4.44
C GLU A 135 7.26 -13.41 -4.25
N TYR A 136 7.15 -12.51 -3.28
CA TYR A 136 5.94 -11.71 -3.07
C TYR A 136 5.66 -10.75 -4.23
N LEU A 137 6.71 -10.12 -4.77
CA LEU A 137 6.63 -9.19 -5.90
C LEU A 137 6.29 -9.93 -7.20
N GLU A 138 6.84 -11.12 -7.42
CA GLU A 138 6.45 -12.02 -8.52
C GLU A 138 4.97 -12.42 -8.41
N ILE A 139 4.45 -12.67 -7.20
CA ILE A 139 3.03 -12.95 -6.99
C ILE A 139 2.17 -11.73 -7.35
N LEU A 140 2.60 -10.51 -7.00
CA LEU A 140 1.89 -9.29 -7.40
C LEU A 140 1.90 -9.07 -8.91
N ALA A 141 3.05 -9.24 -9.56
CA ALA A 141 3.22 -9.12 -11.00
C ALA A 141 2.38 -10.17 -11.74
N LYS A 142 2.46 -11.44 -11.30
CA LYS A 142 1.66 -12.54 -11.83
C LYS A 142 0.16 -12.31 -11.64
N GLN A 143 -0.26 -11.83 -10.47
CA GLN A 143 -1.67 -11.54 -10.21
C GLN A 143 -2.15 -10.24 -10.88
N ALA A 144 -1.25 -9.35 -11.31
CA ALA A 144 -1.58 -8.24 -12.18
C ALA A 144 -1.80 -8.71 -13.64
N GLY A 145 -1.05 -9.73 -14.07
CA GLY A 145 -1.20 -10.35 -15.39
C GLY A 145 -2.35 -11.37 -15.52
N GLU A 146 -2.76 -12.06 -14.45
CA GLU A 146 -3.77 -13.13 -14.51
C GLU A 146 -5.24 -12.64 -14.49
N ASP A 147 -5.52 -11.42 -14.03
CA ASP A 147 -6.88 -10.83 -14.01
C ASP A 147 -7.15 -9.89 -15.22
N GLY A 148 -6.18 -9.77 -16.14
CA GLY A 148 -6.32 -9.07 -17.41
C GLY A 148 -6.87 -10.02 -18.48
N ASP A 149 -8.07 -9.73 -18.97
CA ASP A 149 -8.46 -10.06 -20.34
C ASP A 149 -7.30 -9.67 -21.27
N ASP A 150 -7.03 -10.45 -22.32
CA ASP A 150 -6.01 -10.22 -23.37
C ASP A 150 -6.27 -8.89 -24.11
N GLU A 151 -6.22 -7.78 -23.42
CA GLU A 151 -5.98 -6.48 -23.98
C GLU A 151 -4.47 -6.28 -23.88
N ASP A 152 -3.84 -6.64 -24.99
CA ASP A 152 -2.56 -6.15 -25.51
C ASP A 152 -2.55 -4.60 -25.41
N TRP A 153 -2.55 -4.07 -24.19
CA TRP A 153 -2.36 -2.65 -23.92
C TRP A 153 -0.89 -2.40 -24.17
N GLU A 154 -0.59 -2.20 -25.45
CA GLU A 154 0.63 -1.61 -25.98
C GLU A 154 1.23 -0.69 -24.91
N ASP A 155 2.43 -1.03 -24.42
CA ASP A 155 3.67 -0.24 -24.42
C ASP A 155 3.52 1.27 -24.73
N ASP A 156 2.50 1.88 -24.14
CA ASP A 156 2.20 3.31 -24.04
C ASP A 156 2.08 3.64 -22.53
N ASP A 157 2.80 2.85 -21.70
CA ASP A 157 3.43 3.38 -20.50
C ASP A 157 4.36 4.49 -21.01
N ALA A 158 3.76 5.66 -21.14
CA ALA A 158 4.46 6.92 -21.28
C ALA A 158 5.61 6.87 -20.29
N GLU A 159 6.84 6.77 -20.82
CA GLU A 159 8.10 6.87 -20.08
C GLU A 159 7.84 7.71 -18.83
N GLU A 160 7.91 7.10 -17.64
CA GLU A 160 7.68 7.82 -16.39
C GLU A 160 8.49 9.10 -16.50
N THR A 161 7.79 10.24 -16.62
CA THR A 161 8.54 11.48 -16.77
C THR A 161 9.27 11.66 -15.45
N ALA A 162 10.34 12.46 -15.43
CA ALA A 162 11.11 12.68 -14.20
C ALA A 162 10.27 13.19 -13.00
N LEU A 163 9.00 13.58 -13.22
CA LEU A 163 8.03 13.91 -12.20
C LEU A 163 7.31 12.69 -11.59
N GLU A 164 7.00 11.64 -12.37
CA GLU A 164 6.34 10.42 -11.88
C GLU A 164 7.31 9.49 -11.11
N GLY A 165 8.61 9.53 -11.43
CA GLY A 165 9.66 8.80 -10.70
C GLY A 165 10.14 9.47 -9.40
N TYR A 166 9.48 10.55 -8.94
CA TYR A 166 9.83 11.19 -7.68
C TYR A 166 9.26 10.42 -6.48
N SER A 167 10.16 9.84 -5.67
CA SER A 167 9.82 9.15 -4.43
C SER A 167 10.32 9.90 -3.20
N THR A 168 9.70 9.59 -2.06
CA THR A 168 10.05 10.11 -0.74
C THR A 168 10.11 8.98 0.27
N ILE A 169 10.54 9.27 1.50
CA ILE A 169 10.58 8.27 2.58
C ILE A 169 9.26 7.55 2.82
N ILE A 170 8.11 8.12 2.41
CA ILE A 170 6.81 7.46 2.58
C ILE A 170 6.63 6.30 1.60
N ASP A 171 7.36 6.32 0.49
CA ASP A 171 7.27 5.36 -0.60
C ASP A 171 8.21 4.18 -0.40
N ASP A 172 9.27 4.36 0.41
CA ASP A 172 10.21 3.31 0.83
C ASP A 172 9.49 2.05 1.32
N GLU A 173 9.93 0.88 0.87
CA GLU A 173 9.29 -0.41 1.20
C GLU A 173 9.40 -0.78 2.68
N ASP A 174 10.51 -0.42 3.31
CA ASP A 174 10.72 -0.59 4.75
C ASP A 174 9.90 0.39 5.60
N ASN A 175 9.15 1.32 4.98
CA ASN A 175 8.30 2.23 5.73
C ASN A 175 7.10 1.47 6.33
N PRO A 176 6.82 1.60 7.65
CA PRO A 176 5.67 0.98 8.28
C PRO A 176 4.30 1.53 7.79
N VAL A 177 4.29 2.61 7.00
CA VAL A 177 3.08 3.22 6.42
C VAL A 177 2.69 2.47 5.15
N ASP A 178 1.81 1.49 5.33
CA ASP A 178 1.17 0.74 4.24
C ASP A 178 -0.26 1.23 4.00
N GLU A 179 -0.51 1.77 2.81
CA GLU A 179 -1.78 2.39 2.43
C GLU A 179 -2.94 1.39 2.30
N TYR A 180 -2.67 0.13 1.95
CA TYR A 180 -3.68 -0.94 1.92
C TYR A 180 -4.13 -1.30 3.34
N GLN A 181 -3.18 -1.47 4.26
CA GLN A 181 -3.46 -1.77 5.66
C GLN A 181 -4.18 -0.61 6.35
N ILE A 182 -3.75 0.63 6.10
CA ILE A 182 -4.39 1.84 6.65
C ILE A 182 -5.83 1.96 6.15
N PHE A 183 -6.06 1.84 4.83
CA PHE A 183 -7.39 1.87 4.26
C PHE A 183 -8.31 0.83 4.89
N LYS A 184 -7.84 -0.43 4.96
CA LYS A 184 -8.60 -1.52 5.56
C LYS A 184 -8.96 -1.26 7.02
N ALA A 185 -7.99 -0.84 7.83
CA ALA A 185 -8.21 -0.57 9.25
C ALA A 185 -9.22 0.56 9.47
N ILE A 186 -9.10 1.65 8.71
CA ILE A 186 -10.04 2.78 8.74
C ILE A 186 -11.42 2.32 8.30
N PHE A 187 -11.53 1.60 7.18
CA PHE A 187 -12.82 1.20 6.63
C PHE A 187 -13.57 0.23 7.55
N GLN A 188 -12.87 -0.72 8.18
CA GLN A 188 -13.43 -1.62 9.20
C GLN A 188 -13.86 -0.86 10.48
N THR A 189 -13.04 0.09 10.92
CA THR A 189 -13.38 0.93 12.09
C THR A 189 -14.59 1.82 11.79
N LEU A 190 -14.67 2.36 10.58
CA LEU A 190 -15.73 3.26 10.15
C LEU A 190 -17.10 2.59 10.19
N GLN A 191 -17.17 1.31 9.81
CA GLN A 191 -18.42 0.54 9.89
C GLN A 191 -19.01 0.51 11.31
N ASN A 192 -18.15 0.47 12.34
CA ASN A 192 -18.56 0.46 13.74
C ASN A 192 -18.76 1.87 14.31
N ARG A 193 -17.87 2.80 13.97
CA ARG A 193 -17.86 4.17 14.52
C ARG A 193 -18.97 5.04 13.93
N ASN A 194 -19.19 4.96 12.61
CA ASN A 194 -20.18 5.76 11.91
C ASN A 194 -20.88 4.95 10.80
N PRO A 195 -21.88 4.11 11.17
CA PRO A 195 -22.59 3.27 10.22
C PRO A 195 -23.31 4.05 9.12
N VAL A 196 -23.76 5.28 9.41
CA VAL A 196 -24.44 6.15 8.44
C VAL A 196 -23.48 6.59 7.35
N TRP A 197 -22.27 7.02 7.72
CA TRP A 197 -21.25 7.41 6.76
C TRP A 197 -20.76 6.20 5.94
N TYR A 198 -20.53 5.07 6.60
CA TYR A 198 -20.20 3.81 5.91
C TYR A 198 -21.26 3.42 4.86
N GLN A 199 -22.55 3.53 5.20
CA GLN A 199 -23.64 3.28 4.25
C GLN A 199 -23.66 4.30 3.10
N ALA A 200 -23.37 5.58 3.36
CA ALA A 200 -23.29 6.59 2.31
C ALA A 200 -22.19 6.27 1.28
N LEU A 201 -21.02 5.81 1.75
CA LEU A 201 -19.92 5.38 0.90
C LEU A 201 -20.25 4.12 0.07
N THR A 202 -20.89 3.13 0.70
CA THR A 202 -21.08 1.79 0.10
C THR A 202 -22.35 1.62 -0.73
N ARG A 203 -23.35 2.50 -0.54
CA ARG A 203 -24.68 2.36 -1.17
C ARG A 203 -24.65 2.34 -2.69
N GLY A 204 -23.74 3.08 -3.31
CA GLY A 204 -23.65 3.23 -4.76
C GLY A 204 -22.90 2.12 -5.48
N LEU A 205 -22.27 1.20 -4.75
CA LEU A 205 -21.37 0.21 -5.33
C LEU A 205 -22.11 -0.89 -6.09
N ASN A 206 -21.63 -1.19 -7.29
CA ASN A 206 -22.04 -2.36 -8.06
C ASN A 206 -21.31 -3.65 -7.59
N GLU A 207 -21.68 -4.81 -8.14
CA GLU A 207 -21.12 -6.11 -7.75
C GLU A 207 -19.60 -6.18 -7.98
N ASP A 208 -19.14 -5.65 -9.11
CA ASP A 208 -17.75 -5.65 -9.53
C ASP A 208 -16.88 -4.77 -8.61
N GLN A 209 -17.33 -3.55 -8.31
CA GLN A 209 -16.67 -2.65 -7.37
C GLN A 209 -16.58 -3.24 -5.96
N ARG A 210 -17.59 -4.00 -5.53
CA ARG A 210 -17.54 -4.70 -4.23
C ARG A 210 -16.51 -5.82 -4.24
N LYS A 211 -16.39 -6.55 -5.34
CA LYS A 211 -15.36 -7.57 -5.53
C LYS A 211 -13.96 -6.93 -5.48
N GLN A 212 -13.72 -5.86 -6.23
CA GLN A 212 -12.45 -5.14 -6.22
C GLN A 212 -12.07 -4.64 -4.81
N LEU A 213 -13.02 -4.12 -4.03
CA LEU A 213 -12.76 -3.74 -2.63
C LEU A 213 -12.42 -4.93 -1.73
N GLN A 214 -13.02 -6.10 -1.97
CA GLN A 214 -12.68 -7.32 -1.25
C GLN A 214 -11.29 -7.82 -1.63
N ASP A 215 -10.90 -7.70 -2.89
CA ASP A 215 -9.57 -8.07 -3.38
C ASP A 215 -8.50 -7.14 -2.77
N ILE A 216 -8.75 -5.83 -2.73
CA ILE A 216 -7.91 -4.84 -2.02
C ILE A 216 -7.75 -5.21 -0.54
N ALA A 217 -8.83 -5.61 0.14
CA ALA A 217 -8.78 -6.00 1.54
C ALA A 217 -8.01 -7.31 1.77
N THR A 218 -8.03 -8.21 0.79
CA THR A 218 -7.27 -9.47 0.81
C THR A 218 -5.78 -9.21 0.59
N LEU A 219 -5.46 -8.35 -0.38
CA LEU A 219 -4.09 -7.89 -0.62
C LEU A 219 -3.50 -7.19 0.62
N ALA A 220 -4.29 -6.39 1.33
CA ALA A 220 -3.86 -5.80 2.60
C ALA A 220 -3.48 -6.86 3.66
N ASP A 221 -4.17 -8.00 3.72
CA ASP A 221 -3.80 -9.10 4.63
C ASP A 221 -2.51 -9.79 4.19
N GLN A 222 -2.34 -10.01 2.88
CA GLN A 222 -1.13 -10.61 2.32
C GLN A 222 0.09 -9.73 2.60
N ARG A 223 -0.01 -8.42 2.34
CA ARG A 223 1.03 -7.42 2.64
C ARG A 223 1.44 -7.44 4.10
N ARG A 224 0.46 -7.47 5.00
CA ARG A 224 0.70 -7.54 6.44
C ARG A 224 1.42 -8.82 6.83
N ALA A 225 0.97 -9.97 6.32
CA ALA A 225 1.59 -11.26 6.63
C ALA A 225 3.03 -11.32 6.11
N ALA A 226 3.30 -10.84 4.89
CA ALA A 226 4.64 -10.75 4.31
C ALA A 226 5.56 -9.87 5.17
N HIS A 227 5.11 -8.68 5.54
CA HIS A 227 5.89 -7.79 6.43
C HIS A 227 6.14 -8.41 7.81
N GLU A 228 5.14 -9.08 8.42
CA GLU A 228 5.31 -9.80 9.69
C GLU A 228 6.32 -10.94 9.56
N SER A 229 6.33 -11.68 8.45
CA SER A 229 7.32 -12.73 8.16
C SER A 229 8.74 -12.16 8.02
N LYS A 230 8.94 -11.12 7.20
CA LYS A 230 10.24 -10.43 7.05
C LYS A 230 10.77 -9.92 8.40
N MET A 231 9.88 -9.38 9.24
CA MET A 231 10.27 -8.94 10.58
C MET A 231 10.69 -10.09 11.48
N ILE A 232 10.04 -11.26 11.40
CA ILE A 232 10.44 -12.44 12.17
C ILE A 232 11.82 -12.94 11.74
N GLU A 233 12.10 -12.94 10.44
CA GLU A 233 13.39 -13.30 9.87
C GLU A 233 14.51 -12.36 10.32
N LYS A 234 14.33 -11.04 10.16
CA LYS A 234 15.28 -10.00 10.63
C LYS A 234 15.60 -10.12 12.13
N HIS A 235 14.71 -10.72 12.94
CA HIS A 235 14.91 -10.96 14.37
C HIS A 235 15.47 -12.35 14.72
N GLY A 236 15.98 -13.10 13.74
CA GLY A 236 16.62 -14.40 13.90
C GLY A 236 15.64 -15.58 13.91
N GLY A 237 14.50 -15.43 13.24
CA GLY A 237 13.50 -16.48 13.05
C GLY A 237 12.65 -16.81 14.29
N TYR A 238 11.73 -17.75 14.14
CA TYR A 238 10.86 -18.18 15.24
C TYR A 238 11.67 -18.91 16.32
N LYS A 239 11.79 -18.31 17.51
CA LYS A 239 12.41 -18.99 18.66
C LYS A 239 11.47 -20.08 19.17
N PHE A 240 11.68 -21.30 18.71
CA PHE A 240 11.04 -22.47 19.30
C PHE A 240 11.42 -22.53 20.78
N SER A 241 10.42 -22.47 21.66
CA SER A 241 10.64 -22.79 23.06
C SER A 241 11.15 -24.23 23.11
N ALA A 242 12.39 -24.40 23.57
CA ALA A 242 13.04 -25.70 23.62
C ALA A 242 12.06 -26.71 24.25
N PRO A 243 11.70 -27.80 23.56
CA PRO A 243 10.89 -28.82 24.19
C PRO A 243 11.64 -29.25 25.45
N VAL A 244 10.96 -29.23 26.60
CA VAL A 244 11.51 -29.74 27.85
C VAL A 244 11.75 -31.23 27.62
N VAL A 245 12.96 -31.57 27.18
CA VAL A 245 13.37 -32.95 26.98
C VAL A 245 13.41 -33.56 28.37
N PRO A 246 12.54 -34.55 28.69
CA PRO A 246 12.59 -35.18 29.99
C PRO A 246 13.98 -35.79 30.17
N SER A 247 14.66 -35.44 31.25
CA SER A 247 16.02 -35.92 31.57
C SER A 247 16.13 -37.43 31.79
N SER A 248 15.01 -38.14 31.77
CA SER A 248 14.96 -39.59 31.75
C SER A 248 13.79 -40.08 30.90
N PHE A 249 14.10 -40.74 29.79
CA PHE A 249 13.16 -41.55 29.05
C PHE A 249 13.25 -42.98 29.60
N ASN A 250 12.29 -43.37 30.46
CA ASN A 250 12.29 -44.71 31.04
C ASN A 250 11.71 -45.72 30.02
N PHE A 251 12.59 -46.40 29.28
CA PHE A 251 12.21 -47.55 28.43
C PHE A 251 11.86 -48.83 29.24
N GLY A 252 12.00 -48.79 30.57
CA GLY A 252 11.77 -49.91 31.48
C GLY A 252 10.44 -49.85 32.23
N GLY A 253 9.32 -49.71 31.51
CA GLY A 253 8.00 -50.05 32.07
C GLY A 253 7.86 -51.58 32.12
N PRO A 254 7.31 -52.18 33.19
CA PRO A 254 7.16 -53.62 33.28
C PRO A 254 6.26 -54.12 32.14
N ALA A 255 6.73 -55.12 31.40
CA ALA A 255 5.93 -55.80 30.40
C ALA A 255 4.62 -56.29 31.05
N PRO A 256 3.45 -56.05 30.44
CA PRO A 256 2.19 -56.54 30.99
C PRO A 256 2.17 -58.06 30.83
N GLY A 257 2.31 -58.76 31.96
CA GLY A 257 2.05 -60.19 32.05
C GLY A 257 3.29 -61.03 32.25
N MET A 258 3.50 -61.46 33.49
CA MET A 258 4.04 -62.78 33.81
C MET A 258 3.73 -63.09 35.29
N ASN A 259 2.63 -63.83 35.47
CA ASN A 259 2.13 -64.60 36.62
C ASN A 259 2.18 -64.01 38.03
#